data_AF-A0AAE6Y2P7-F1
#
_entry.id   AF-A0AAE6Y2P7-F1
#
_cell.length_a   1.000
_cell.length_b   1.000
_cell.length_c   1.000
_cell.angle_alpha   90.00
_cell.angle_beta   90.00
_cell.angle_gamma   90.00
#
_symmetry.space_group_name_H-M   'P 1'
#
loop_
_entity.id
_entity.type
_entity.pdbx_description
1 polymer ?
#
loop_
_entity_poly.entity_id
_entity_poly.type
_entity_poly.pdbx_seq_one_letter_code
_entity_poly.pdbx_strand_id
1 'polypeptide(L)'
;MKFGLSVAALRDSFGMESGAGVGGDDLDSLASVQQCAEQAASDRQKTEMFREVAEARALNHRLSPELRRQWAKLSLQINTCVHGDGPWDQSRMVRLNAWLRAQMIEQLGPDLRDPYWNPGEVVADVLNAVTLTPSQARALCVAWQGLPLDQIAVLRRIKNVTHPLELLLPHVQPGALRDQAEEWLTIRQLLP
;
A
#
# COMPACT_ATOMS: atom_id res chain seq x y z
N MET A 1 9.32 -0.97 12.05
CA MET A 1 10.09 -0.83 10.80
C MET A 1 10.03 0.63 10.37
N LYS A 2 11.17 1.34 10.38
CA LYS A 2 11.27 2.70 9.82
C LYS A 2 11.54 2.56 8.33
N PHE A 3 10.54 2.78 7.48
CA PHE A 3 10.77 3.04 6.06
C PHE A 3 10.55 4.53 5.83
N GLY A 4 11.66 5.27 5.88
CA GLY A 4 11.72 6.69 5.59
C GLY A 4 13.10 6.98 5.05
N LEU A 5 13.45 6.36 3.92
CA LEU A 5 14.64 6.73 3.17
C LEU A 5 14.36 8.10 2.55
N SER A 6 15.29 9.02 2.76
CA SER A 6 15.30 10.31 2.07
C SER A 6 15.34 10.06 0.55
N VAL A 7 14.70 10.91 -0.25
CA VAL A 7 14.79 10.89 -1.72
C VAL A 7 16.26 10.86 -2.20
N ALA A 8 17.16 11.50 -1.44
CA ALA A 8 18.60 11.45 -1.67
C ALA A 8 19.20 10.03 -1.48
N ALA A 9 18.71 9.26 -0.51
CA ALA A 9 19.19 7.91 -0.24
C ALA A 9 18.67 6.89 -1.27
N LEU A 10 17.50 7.14 -1.88
CA LEU A 10 17.02 6.38 -3.03
C LEU A 10 17.87 6.66 -4.29
N ARG A 11 18.35 7.90 -4.46
CA ARG A 11 19.22 8.30 -5.58
C ARG A 11 20.55 7.55 -5.62
N ASP A 12 21.19 7.39 -4.46
CA ASP A 12 22.51 6.74 -4.35
C ASP A 12 22.43 5.21 -4.41
N SER A 13 21.31 4.61 -4.00
CA SER A 13 21.16 3.14 -3.95
C SER A 13 20.97 2.50 -5.33
N PHE A 14 20.62 3.27 -6.36
CA PHE A 14 20.30 2.76 -7.70
C PHE A 14 21.32 3.10 -8.78
N GLY A 15 22.51 3.61 -8.42
CA GLY A 15 23.66 3.68 -9.34
C GLY A 15 23.38 4.40 -10.66
N MET A 16 22.84 5.62 -10.61
CA MET A 16 22.69 6.44 -11.82
C MET A 16 24.04 7.06 -12.20
N GLU A 17 24.79 6.37 -13.06
CA GLU A 17 25.74 7.07 -13.94
C GLU A 17 24.96 7.98 -14.89
N SER A 18 25.50 9.18 -15.12
CA SER A 18 24.99 10.24 -16.00
C SER A 18 24.87 9.76 -17.46
N GLY A 19 23.87 8.94 -17.75
CA GLY A 19 23.39 8.61 -19.09
C GLY A 19 22.10 9.38 -19.36
N ALA A 20 22.16 10.29 -20.33
CA ALA A 20 21.11 11.19 -20.82
C ALA A 20 19.65 10.81 -20.49
N GLY A 21 18.98 11.65 -19.68
CA GLY A 21 17.52 11.81 -19.83
C GLY A 21 16.68 12.22 -18.62
N VAL A 22 17.19 12.17 -17.37
CA VAL A 22 16.38 12.59 -16.21
C VAL A 22 17.21 13.55 -15.36
N GLY A 23 16.89 14.85 -15.46
CA GLY A 23 17.53 15.90 -14.70
C GLY A 23 17.19 15.78 -13.22
N GLY A 24 18.11 16.18 -12.34
CA GLY A 24 17.93 16.12 -10.89
C GLY A 24 16.75 16.90 -10.33
N ASP A 25 16.17 17.81 -11.13
CA ASP A 25 15.02 18.64 -10.79
C ASP A 25 13.67 18.00 -11.20
N ASP A 26 13.69 16.92 -12.00
CA ASP A 26 12.47 16.30 -12.57
C ASP A 26 11.67 15.46 -11.55
N LEU A 27 12.20 15.20 -10.35
CA LEU A 27 11.52 14.43 -9.30
C LEU A 27 10.88 15.28 -8.21
N ASP A 28 10.99 16.61 -8.30
CA ASP A 28 10.44 17.55 -7.31
C ASP A 28 9.02 18.01 -7.61
N SER A 29 8.58 17.87 -8.87
CA SER A 29 7.25 18.28 -9.33
C SER A 29 6.33 17.09 -9.57
N LEU A 30 5.07 17.24 -9.18
CA LEU A 30 4.03 16.23 -9.39
C LEU A 30 3.80 15.95 -10.88
N ALA A 31 3.80 16.99 -11.71
CA ALA A 31 3.62 16.86 -13.15
C ALA A 31 4.79 16.09 -13.80
N SER A 32 6.01 16.35 -13.34
CA SER A 32 7.21 15.68 -13.86
C SER A 32 7.22 14.19 -13.50
N VAL A 33 6.94 13.84 -12.23
CA VAL A 33 6.85 12.43 -11.81
C VAL A 33 5.71 11.71 -12.52
N GLN A 34 4.57 12.36 -12.73
CA GLN A 34 3.47 11.78 -13.49
C GLN A 34 3.88 11.48 -14.94
N GLN A 35 4.45 12.46 -15.64
CA GLN A 35 4.89 12.29 -17.03
C GLN A 35 5.96 11.19 -17.15
N CYS A 36 6.92 11.15 -16.23
CA CYS A 36 7.94 10.11 -16.23
C CYS A 36 7.36 8.71 -15.95
N ALA A 37 6.37 8.60 -15.06
CA ALA A 37 5.71 7.32 -14.78
C ALA A 37 4.92 6.81 -16.00
N GLU A 38 4.22 7.70 -16.72
CA GLU A 38 3.52 7.37 -17.97
C GLU A 38 4.49 6.86 -19.05
N GLN A 39 5.66 7.50 -19.17
CA GLN A 39 6.71 7.09 -20.11
C GLN A 39 7.41 5.80 -19.72
N ALA A 40 7.50 5.52 -18.42
CA ALA A 40 8.15 4.35 -17.86
C ALA A 40 7.22 3.14 -17.72
N ALA A 41 5.96 3.21 -18.16
CA ALA A 41 4.95 2.17 -17.89
C ALA A 41 5.34 0.75 -18.35
N SER A 42 6.24 0.62 -19.34
CA SER A 42 6.79 -0.67 -19.80
C SER A 42 8.02 -1.15 -19.02
N ASP A 43 8.59 -0.30 -18.17
CA ASP A 43 9.75 -0.55 -17.31
C ASP A 43 9.30 -0.63 -15.84
N ARG A 44 9.14 -1.87 -15.36
CA ARG A 44 8.67 -2.16 -13.99
C ARG A 44 9.57 -1.52 -12.93
N GLN A 45 10.89 -1.48 -13.14
CA GLN A 45 11.82 -0.95 -12.15
C GLN A 45 11.69 0.57 -12.06
N LYS A 46 11.65 1.26 -13.20
CA LYS A 46 11.44 2.72 -13.21
C LYS A 46 10.07 3.10 -12.67
N THR A 47 9.04 2.33 -12.98
CA THR A 47 7.69 2.61 -12.47
C THR A 47 7.62 2.44 -10.95
N GLU A 48 8.25 1.41 -10.39
CA GLU A 48 8.35 1.23 -8.93
C GLU A 48 9.14 2.38 -8.27
N MET A 49 10.20 2.90 -8.91
CA MET A 49 10.93 4.07 -8.43
C MET A 49 10.03 5.32 -8.35
N PHE A 50 9.29 5.64 -9.41
CA PHE A 50 8.39 6.81 -9.40
C PHE A 50 7.27 6.68 -8.37
N ARG A 51 6.76 5.46 -8.17
CA ARG A 51 5.83 5.14 -7.07
C ARG A 51 6.43 5.46 -5.71
N GLU A 52 7.67 5.02 -5.44
CA GLU A 52 8.35 5.29 -4.17
C GLU A 52 8.59 6.78 -3.91
N VAL A 53 8.95 7.53 -4.96
CA VAL A 53 9.08 9.00 -4.87
C VAL A 53 7.74 9.63 -4.50
N ALA A 54 6.66 9.23 -5.18
CA ALA A 54 5.32 9.76 -4.89
C ALA A 54 4.84 9.41 -3.47
N GLU A 55 5.06 8.17 -3.01
CA GLU A 55 4.76 7.76 -1.64
C GLU A 55 5.56 8.57 -0.60
N ALA A 56 6.86 8.75 -0.82
CA ALA A 56 7.71 9.51 0.08
C ALA A 56 7.25 10.97 0.21
N ARG A 57 6.78 11.58 -0.89
CA ARG A 57 6.19 12.93 -0.88
C ARG A 57 4.86 12.98 -0.16
N ALA A 58 3.98 11.99 -0.36
CA ALA A 58 2.71 11.90 0.35
C ALA A 58 2.87 11.88 1.88
N LEU A 59 3.90 11.17 2.36
CA LEU A 59 4.22 11.05 3.79
C LEU A 59 5.04 12.22 4.35
N ASN A 60 5.43 13.19 3.52
CA ASN A 60 6.21 14.34 3.97
C ASN A 60 5.32 15.39 4.66
N HIS A 61 5.38 15.45 6.00
CA HIS A 61 4.63 16.39 6.85
C HIS A 61 4.96 17.87 6.61
N ARG A 62 6.01 18.19 5.86
CA ARG A 62 6.36 19.57 5.49
C ARG A 62 5.53 20.12 4.33
N LEU A 63 4.88 19.24 3.55
CA LEU A 63 4.00 19.63 2.46
C LEU A 63 2.58 19.89 2.97
N SER A 64 1.81 20.71 2.24
CA SER A 64 0.41 20.95 2.58
C SER A 64 -0.43 19.67 2.47
N PRO A 65 -1.52 19.53 3.25
CA PRO A 65 -2.44 18.40 3.16
C PRO A 65 -2.92 18.09 1.74
N GLU A 66 -3.22 19.13 0.95
CA GLU A 66 -3.70 19.00 -0.42
C GLU A 66 -2.63 18.38 -1.32
N LEU A 67 -1.40 18.89 -1.25
CA LEU A 67 -0.30 18.39 -2.07
C LEU A 67 0.07 16.95 -1.68
N ARG A 68 0.02 16.62 -0.39
CA ARG A 68 0.22 15.25 0.11
C ARG A 68 -0.82 14.28 -0.46
N ARG A 69 -2.10 14.67 -0.51
CA ARG A 69 -3.16 13.86 -1.15
C ARG A 69 -2.93 13.68 -2.65
N GLN A 70 -2.45 14.71 -3.35
CA GLN A 70 -2.15 14.58 -4.78
C GLN A 70 -1.00 13.60 -5.03
N TRP A 71 0.09 13.69 -4.26
CA TRP A 71 1.19 12.73 -4.33
C TRP A 71 0.75 11.30 -3.98
N ALA A 72 -0.10 11.15 -2.98
CA ALA A 72 -0.65 9.86 -2.61
C ALA A 72 -1.49 9.26 -3.75
N LYS A 73 -2.37 10.06 -4.37
CA LYS A 73 -3.12 9.63 -5.57
C LYS A 73 -2.21 9.20 -6.70
N LEU A 74 -1.17 9.98 -6.99
CA LEU A 74 -0.20 9.62 -8.02
C LEU A 74 0.45 8.26 -7.73
N SER A 75 0.91 8.03 -6.49
CA SER A 75 1.45 6.73 -6.10
C SER A 75 0.46 5.58 -6.29
N LEU A 76 -0.83 5.79 -6.00
CA LEU A 76 -1.87 4.78 -6.15
C LEU A 76 -2.19 4.52 -7.63
N GLN A 77 -2.21 5.57 -8.46
CA GLN A 77 -2.39 5.45 -9.91
C GLN A 77 -1.22 4.69 -10.56
N ILE A 78 0.02 4.99 -10.17
CA ILE A 78 1.20 4.27 -10.66
C ILE A 78 1.11 2.76 -10.34
N ASN A 79 0.56 2.38 -9.20
CA ASN A 79 0.32 0.98 -8.84
C ASN A 79 -0.72 0.28 -9.74
N THR A 80 -1.63 1.02 -10.38
CA THR A 80 -2.55 0.44 -11.37
C THR A 80 -1.87 0.16 -12.71
N CYS A 81 -0.74 0.80 -12.99
CA CYS A 81 0.04 0.53 -14.20
C CYS A 81 0.97 -0.69 -14.05
N VAL A 82 1.36 -1.01 -12.81
CA VAL A 82 2.22 -2.17 -12.49
C VAL A 82 1.37 -3.32 -11.95
N HIS A 83 0.68 -4.02 -12.85
CA HIS A 83 0.02 -5.27 -12.50
C HIS A 83 0.96 -6.44 -12.77
N GLY A 84 1.32 -7.16 -11.70
CA GLY A 84 1.80 -8.54 -11.84
C GLY A 84 0.61 -9.48 -11.77
N ASP A 85 0.57 -10.47 -12.67
CA ASP A 85 -0.57 -11.40 -12.78
C ASP A 85 -0.62 -12.44 -11.64
N GLY A 86 0.45 -12.56 -10.86
CA GLY A 86 0.55 -13.52 -9.78
C GLY A 86 -0.24 -13.11 -8.54
N PRO A 87 -0.85 -14.06 -7.79
CA PRO A 87 -1.53 -13.78 -6.52
C PRO A 87 -0.64 -13.05 -5.48
N TRP A 88 0.67 -13.25 -5.57
CA TRP A 88 1.66 -12.57 -4.72
C TRP A 88 1.76 -11.07 -5.04
N ASP A 89 1.84 -10.73 -6.32
CA ASP A 89 1.93 -9.35 -6.79
C ASP A 89 0.62 -8.61 -6.48
N GLN A 90 -0.53 -9.23 -6.73
CA GLN A 90 -1.84 -8.66 -6.40
C GLN A 90 -1.98 -8.35 -4.90
N SER A 91 -1.62 -9.30 -4.03
CA SER A 91 -1.73 -9.10 -2.58
C SER A 91 -0.71 -8.09 -2.05
N ARG A 92 0.49 -8.03 -2.65
CA ARG A 92 1.47 -6.97 -2.38
C ARG A 92 0.89 -5.60 -2.72
N MET A 93 0.24 -5.46 -3.87
CA MET A 93 -0.37 -4.20 -4.32
C MET A 93 -1.51 -3.75 -3.42
N VAL A 94 -2.45 -4.64 -3.08
CA VAL A 94 -3.54 -4.31 -2.15
C VAL A 94 -2.97 -3.83 -0.81
N ARG A 95 -1.98 -4.54 -0.26
CA ARG A 95 -1.33 -4.13 0.99
C ARG A 95 -0.70 -2.75 0.91
N LEU A 96 0.08 -2.46 -0.14
CA LEU A 96 0.74 -1.16 -0.30
C LEU A 96 -0.28 -0.03 -0.45
N ASN A 97 -1.31 -0.24 -1.28
CA ASN A 97 -2.38 0.73 -1.48
C ASN A 97 -3.16 0.99 -0.20
N ALA A 98 -3.57 -0.07 0.50
CA ALA A 98 -4.32 0.03 1.74
C ALA A 98 -3.49 0.71 2.84
N TRP A 99 -2.19 0.41 2.93
CA TRP A 99 -1.29 1.07 3.89
C TRP A 99 -1.19 2.57 3.63
N LEU A 100 -0.91 2.99 2.40
CA LEU A 100 -0.80 4.40 2.06
C LEU A 100 -2.13 5.14 2.30
N ARG A 101 -3.26 4.56 1.88
CA ARG A 101 -4.59 5.14 2.10
C ARG A 101 -4.92 5.26 3.60
N ALA A 102 -4.61 4.23 4.39
CA ALA A 102 -4.78 4.27 5.84
C ALA A 102 -3.94 5.36 6.50
N GLN A 103 -2.68 5.54 6.08
CA GLN A 103 -1.82 6.62 6.56
C GLN A 103 -2.37 8.01 6.19
N MET A 104 -2.89 8.18 4.97
CA MET A 104 -3.50 9.46 4.57
C MET A 104 -4.78 9.76 5.33
N ILE A 105 -5.65 8.76 5.53
CA ILE A 105 -6.88 8.90 6.32
C ILE A 105 -6.54 9.26 7.78
N GLU A 106 -5.59 8.56 8.39
CA GLU A 106 -5.20 8.81 9.78
C GLU A 106 -4.61 10.21 9.97
N GLN A 107 -3.77 10.66 9.04
CA GLN A 107 -3.03 11.92 9.20
C GLN A 107 -3.80 13.16 8.70
N LEU A 108 -4.69 13.00 7.72
CA LEU A 108 -5.37 14.12 7.05
C LEU A 108 -6.89 14.07 7.20
N GLY A 109 -7.43 13.02 7.80
CA GLY A 109 -8.86 12.74 7.91
C GLY A 109 -9.45 12.08 6.66
N PRO A 110 -10.56 11.35 6.81
CA PRO A 110 -11.28 10.72 5.70
C PRO A 110 -11.95 11.76 4.78
N ASP A 111 -12.11 11.41 3.51
CA ASP A 111 -13.02 12.11 2.58
C ASP A 111 -13.96 11.09 1.95
N LEU A 112 -15.20 11.04 2.43
CA LEU A 112 -16.18 10.05 1.99
C LEU A 112 -16.64 10.22 0.55
N ARG A 113 -16.38 11.40 -0.06
CA ARG A 113 -16.72 11.68 -1.46
C ARG A 113 -15.65 11.22 -2.43
N ASP A 114 -14.45 10.94 -1.93
CA ASP A 114 -13.32 10.47 -2.71
C ASP A 114 -13.05 8.99 -2.37
N PRO A 115 -13.31 8.04 -3.28
CA PRO A 115 -13.10 6.62 -3.02
C PRO A 115 -11.69 6.30 -2.52
N TYR A 116 -10.66 7.06 -2.94
CA TYR A 116 -9.29 6.87 -2.44
C TYR A 116 -9.17 7.08 -0.92
N TRP A 117 -9.97 7.97 -0.34
CA TRP A 117 -9.89 8.38 1.07
C TRP A 117 -11.12 7.98 1.88
N ASN A 118 -12.00 7.15 1.32
CA ASN A 118 -13.13 6.59 2.03
C ASN A 118 -12.65 5.33 2.81
N PRO A 119 -12.70 5.33 4.16
CA PRO A 119 -12.24 4.20 4.97
C PRO A 119 -12.99 2.90 4.67
N GLY A 120 -14.29 2.98 4.37
CA GLY A 120 -15.11 1.82 4.04
C GLY A 120 -14.65 1.13 2.75
N GLU A 121 -14.32 1.91 1.72
CA GLU A 121 -13.76 1.39 0.47
C GLU A 121 -12.41 0.71 0.71
N VAL A 122 -11.54 1.31 1.52
CA VAL A 122 -10.22 0.70 1.82
C VAL A 122 -10.39 -0.61 2.58
N VAL A 123 -11.28 -0.67 3.57
CA VAL A 123 -11.56 -1.91 4.31
C VAL A 123 -12.14 -2.97 3.39
N ALA A 124 -13.08 -2.61 2.52
CA ALA A 124 -13.64 -3.55 1.55
C ALA A 124 -12.56 -4.14 0.63
N ASP A 125 -11.65 -3.31 0.11
CA ASP A 125 -10.52 -3.77 -0.71
C ASP A 125 -9.62 -4.75 0.04
N VAL A 126 -9.30 -4.47 1.31
CA VAL A 126 -8.50 -5.36 2.16
C VAL A 126 -9.21 -6.69 2.38
N LEU A 127 -10.49 -6.66 2.71
CA LEU A 127 -11.30 -7.86 2.95
C LEU A 127 -11.54 -8.67 1.68
N ASN A 128 -11.62 -8.04 0.50
CA ASN A 128 -11.72 -8.75 -0.77
C ASN A 128 -10.40 -9.45 -1.16
N ALA A 129 -9.28 -8.99 -0.63
CA ALA A 129 -7.96 -9.56 -0.93
C ALA A 129 -7.56 -10.75 -0.04
N VAL A 130 -8.31 -11.02 1.04
CA VAL A 130 -8.06 -12.22 1.86
C VAL A 130 -8.68 -13.45 1.18
N THR A 131 -7.88 -14.48 0.95
CA THR A 131 -8.31 -15.67 0.20
C THR A 131 -8.96 -16.74 1.07
N LEU A 132 -8.92 -16.58 2.39
CA LEU A 132 -9.49 -17.52 3.36
C LEU A 132 -10.62 -16.83 4.12
N THR A 133 -11.56 -17.61 4.61
CA THR A 133 -12.49 -17.11 5.64
C THR A 133 -11.79 -16.96 6.99
N PRO A 134 -12.34 -16.15 7.90
CA PRO A 134 -11.89 -16.08 9.29
C PRO A 134 -11.75 -17.45 9.97
N SER A 135 -12.74 -18.34 9.79
CA SER A 135 -12.74 -19.68 10.36
C SER A 135 -11.64 -20.59 9.80
N GLN A 136 -11.41 -20.55 8.49
CA GLN A 136 -10.34 -21.30 7.83
C GLN A 136 -8.96 -20.82 8.30
N ALA A 137 -8.73 -19.51 8.33
CA ALA A 137 -7.48 -18.93 8.81
C ALA A 137 -7.21 -19.33 10.27
N ARG A 138 -8.22 -19.27 11.15
CA ARG A 138 -8.11 -19.69 12.55
C ARG A 138 -7.72 -21.16 12.70
N ALA A 139 -8.34 -22.06 11.93
CA ALA A 139 -8.03 -23.48 11.97
C ALA A 139 -6.56 -23.75 11.58
N LEU A 140 -6.06 -23.07 10.55
CA LEU A 140 -4.67 -23.20 10.11
C LEU A 140 -3.66 -22.60 11.11
N CYS A 141 -4.04 -21.55 11.86
CA CYS A 141 -3.16 -20.94 12.86
C CYS A 141 -2.81 -21.87 14.03
N VAL A 142 -3.69 -22.81 14.40
CA VAL A 142 -3.50 -23.67 15.59
C VAL A 142 -2.23 -24.53 15.48
N ALA A 143 -1.84 -24.93 14.27
CA ALA A 143 -0.70 -25.81 14.02
C ALA A 143 0.19 -25.31 12.89
N TRP A 144 0.34 -23.99 12.76
CA TRP A 144 0.99 -23.39 11.58
C TRP A 144 2.44 -23.85 11.40
N GLN A 145 3.17 -24.19 12.46
CA GLN A 145 4.56 -24.66 12.37
C GLN A 145 4.69 -26.00 11.64
N GLY A 146 3.63 -26.81 11.62
CA GLY A 146 3.58 -28.10 10.92
C GLY A 146 3.05 -28.02 9.49
N LEU A 147 2.65 -26.82 9.02
CA LEU A 147 2.08 -26.66 7.69
C LEU A 147 3.15 -26.61 6.59
N PRO A 148 2.79 -27.03 5.36
CA PRO A 148 3.58 -26.75 4.18
C PRO A 148 3.90 -25.25 4.01
N LEU A 149 5.07 -24.95 3.43
CA LEU A 149 5.57 -23.56 3.29
C LEU A 149 4.62 -22.65 2.50
N ASP A 150 3.93 -23.18 1.49
CA ASP A 150 2.92 -22.48 0.70
C ASP A 150 1.73 -22.03 1.55
N GLN A 151 1.27 -22.87 2.48
CA GLN A 151 0.19 -22.50 3.41
C GLN A 151 0.66 -21.47 4.44
N ILE A 152 1.88 -21.59 4.96
CA ILE A 152 2.47 -20.57 5.84
C ILE A 152 2.58 -19.23 5.09
N ALA A 153 2.95 -19.25 3.81
CA ALA A 153 3.03 -18.06 2.98
C ALA A 153 1.66 -17.39 2.79
N VAL A 154 0.58 -18.18 2.64
CA VAL A 154 -0.80 -17.66 2.62
C VAL A 154 -1.16 -16.97 3.95
N LEU A 155 -0.86 -17.58 5.09
CA LEU A 155 -1.14 -16.98 6.40
C LEU A 155 -0.38 -15.67 6.62
N ARG A 156 0.91 -15.63 6.26
CA ARG A 156 1.73 -14.40 6.33
C ARG A 156 1.18 -13.31 5.41
N ARG A 157 0.70 -13.67 4.23
CA ARG A 157 0.07 -12.74 3.29
C ARG A 157 -1.20 -12.12 3.87
N ILE A 158 -2.05 -12.93 4.49
CA ILE A 158 -3.25 -12.45 5.18
C ILE A 158 -2.87 -11.50 6.32
N LYS A 159 -1.87 -11.85 7.14
CA LYS A 159 -1.38 -10.98 8.23
C LYS A 159 -0.89 -9.63 7.74
N ASN A 160 -0.22 -9.64 6.59
CA ASN A 160 0.32 -8.45 5.98
C ASN A 160 -0.78 -7.58 5.35
N VAL A 161 -1.73 -8.15 4.62
CA VAL A 161 -2.80 -7.38 3.95
C VAL A 161 -3.80 -6.79 4.95
N THR A 162 -4.03 -7.47 6.09
CA THR A 162 -4.94 -7.02 7.16
C THR A 162 -4.31 -6.00 8.10
N HIS A 163 -2.99 -5.75 8.03
CA HIS A 163 -2.32 -4.80 8.92
C HIS A 163 -2.92 -3.38 8.90
N PRO A 164 -3.29 -2.78 7.75
CA PRO A 164 -3.84 -1.43 7.71
C PRO A 164 -5.20 -1.29 8.43
N LEU A 165 -5.91 -2.39 8.71
CA LEU A 165 -7.20 -2.34 9.39
C LEU A 165 -7.11 -1.68 10.78
N GLU A 166 -5.98 -1.82 11.47
CA GLU A 166 -5.73 -1.20 12.79
C GLU A 166 -5.87 0.33 12.74
N LEU A 167 -5.45 0.95 11.63
CA LEU A 167 -5.53 2.40 11.42
C LEU A 167 -6.88 2.84 10.84
N LEU A 168 -7.56 1.97 10.09
CA LEU A 168 -8.80 2.32 9.41
C LEU A 168 -10.02 2.23 10.32
N LEU A 169 -10.03 1.24 11.22
CA LEU A 169 -11.21 0.90 12.01
C LEU A 169 -11.82 2.06 12.82
N PRO A 170 -11.02 2.98 13.43
CA PRO A 170 -11.57 4.16 14.10
C PRO A 170 -12.43 5.06 13.20
N HIS A 171 -12.19 5.03 11.88
CA HIS A 171 -12.85 5.89 10.88
C HIS A 171 -14.01 5.19 10.15
N VAL A 172 -14.27 3.91 10.44
CA VAL A 172 -15.34 3.12 9.79
C VAL A 172 -16.61 3.16 10.65
N GLN A 173 -17.73 3.43 10.01
CA GLN A 173 -19.04 3.45 10.67
C GLN A 173 -19.39 2.05 11.22
N PRO A 174 -20.13 1.97 12.35
CA PRO A 174 -20.62 0.69 12.87
C PRO A 174 -21.44 -0.08 11.83
N GLY A 175 -21.27 -1.41 11.78
CA GLY A 175 -21.99 -2.30 10.88
C GLY A 175 -21.16 -3.49 10.42
N ALA A 176 -21.74 -4.33 9.57
CA ALA A 176 -21.17 -5.63 9.18
C ALA A 176 -19.73 -5.55 8.63
N LEU A 177 -19.39 -4.49 7.90
CA LEU A 177 -18.03 -4.29 7.37
C LEU A 177 -17.01 -4.10 8.50
N ARG A 178 -17.39 -3.33 9.53
CA ARG A 178 -16.56 -3.09 10.71
C ARG A 178 -16.43 -4.37 11.54
N ASP A 179 -17.52 -5.09 11.74
CA ASP A 179 -17.53 -6.35 12.49
C ASP A 179 -16.60 -7.40 11.84
N GLN A 180 -16.63 -7.50 10.51
CA GLN A 180 -15.72 -8.37 9.76
C GLN A 180 -14.25 -7.93 9.92
N ALA A 181 -13.97 -6.64 9.86
CA ALA A 181 -12.62 -6.13 10.06
C ALA A 181 -12.10 -6.39 11.49
N GLU A 182 -12.95 -6.25 12.50
CA GLU A 182 -12.64 -6.58 13.91
C GLU A 182 -12.34 -8.07 14.10
N GLU A 183 -13.10 -8.96 13.44
CA GLU A 183 -12.83 -10.40 13.45
C GLU A 183 -11.45 -10.70 12.84
N TRP A 184 -11.13 -10.08 11.71
CA TRP A 184 -9.81 -10.24 11.09
C TRP A 184 -8.67 -9.72 11.94
N LEU A 185 -8.84 -8.59 12.64
CA LEU A 185 -7.84 -8.09 13.58
C LEU A 185 -7.60 -9.05 14.75
N THR A 186 -8.65 -9.72 15.22
CA THR A 186 -8.52 -10.76 16.26
C THR A 186 -7.71 -11.95 15.75
N ILE A 187 -8.01 -12.43 14.54
CA ILE A 187 -7.29 -13.56 13.92
C ILE A 187 -5.85 -13.19 13.59
N ARG A 188 -5.60 -11.94 13.20
CA ARG A 188 -4.27 -11.45 12.84
C ARG A 188 -3.23 -11.67 13.94
N GLN A 189 -3.65 -11.60 15.20
CA GLN A 189 -2.78 -11.85 16.37
C GLN A 189 -2.30 -13.31 16.45
N LEU A 190 -3.00 -14.24 15.79
CA LEU A 190 -2.69 -15.67 15.77
C LEU A 190 -1.85 -16.07 14.55
N LEU A 191 -1.81 -15.22 13.51
CA LEU A 191 -1.10 -15.52 12.27
C LEU A 191 0.43 -15.47 12.49
N PRO A 192 1.21 -16.32 11.79
CA PRO A 192 2.67 -16.28 11.80
C PRO A 192 3.23 -14.96 11.28
#